data_AF-A0A839N7H6-F1
#
_entry.id   AF-A0A839N7H6-F1
#
_cell.length_a   1.000
_cell.length_b   1.000
_cell.length_c   1.000
_cell.angle_alpha   90.00
_cell.angle_beta   90.00
_cell.angle_gamma   90.00
#
_symmetry.space_group_name_H-M   'P 1'
#
loop_
_entity.id
_entity.type
_entity.pdbx_description
1 polymer ?
#
loop_
_entity_poly.entity_id
_entity_poly.type
_entity_poly.pdbx_seq_one_letter_code
_entity_poly.pdbx_strand_id
1 'polypeptide(L)'
;MTQTLCGRKVAVGVGTIIATLSKKASAQCQADGKQAIELKNYPSVSAAVLGLSAQRIGYVWTDSVSAATQAEKSNGQFVSVSDGTEAEPSGIAFPKDATGLSSAFRAGLQAIIDNGTYRRILAKYGLTSGAVTKAEVNGAVG
;
A
#
# COMPACT_ATOMS: atom_id res chain seq x y z
N MET A 1 4.50 6.28 -11.71
CA MET A 1 3.99 4.93 -12.04
C MET A 1 2.83 5.06 -13.02
N THR A 2 2.12 6.18 -12.97
CA THR A 2 0.99 6.54 -13.84
C THR A 2 1.27 6.35 -15.32
N GLN A 3 2.44 6.75 -15.83
CA GLN A 3 2.73 6.73 -17.27
C GLN A 3 2.98 5.34 -17.87
N THR A 4 3.56 4.38 -17.12
CA THR A 4 3.86 3.03 -17.61
C THR A 4 2.63 2.11 -17.65
N LEU A 5 1.61 2.43 -16.84
CA LEU A 5 0.38 1.63 -16.72
C LEU A 5 -0.76 2.09 -17.65
N CYS A 6 -0.65 3.26 -18.30
CA CYS A 6 -1.65 3.73 -19.27
C CYS A 6 -1.89 2.69 -20.37
N GLY A 7 -3.17 2.37 -20.65
CA GLY A 7 -3.58 1.36 -21.64
C GLY A 7 -3.35 -0.10 -21.21
N ARG A 8 -2.89 -0.35 -19.98
CA ARG A 8 -2.68 -1.72 -19.47
C ARG A 8 -3.86 -2.19 -18.62
N LYS A 9 -4.04 -3.51 -18.58
CA LYS A 9 -4.94 -4.19 -17.63
C LYS A 9 -4.27 -4.31 -16.28
N VAL A 10 -4.81 -3.63 -15.27
CA VAL A 10 -4.20 -3.57 -13.93
C VAL A 10 -5.22 -4.02 -12.90
N ALA A 11 -4.89 -5.05 -12.14
CA ALA A 11 -5.72 -5.53 -11.03
C ALA A 11 -5.43 -4.74 -9.74
N VAL A 12 -6.50 -4.39 -9.02
CA VAL A 12 -6.46 -3.72 -7.72
C VAL A 12 -7.44 -4.38 -6.75
N GLY A 13 -7.10 -4.40 -5.47
CA GLY A 13 -8.02 -4.83 -4.40
C GLY A 13 -9.02 -3.73 -4.05
N VAL A 14 -10.31 -4.04 -4.03
CA VAL A 14 -11.36 -3.09 -3.61
C VAL A 14 -11.19 -2.68 -2.15
N GLY A 15 -11.65 -1.48 -1.79
CA GLY A 15 -11.56 -0.95 -0.42
C GLY A 15 -10.16 -0.47 0.01
N THR A 16 -9.18 -0.49 -0.89
CA THR A 16 -7.80 -0.01 -0.64
C THR A 16 -7.62 1.43 -1.12
N ILE A 17 -6.65 2.14 -0.53
CA ILE A 17 -6.22 3.45 -1.05
C ILE A 17 -5.70 3.34 -2.49
N ILE A 18 -5.05 2.22 -2.84
CA ILE A 18 -4.56 1.94 -4.19
C ILE A 18 -5.70 1.88 -5.22
N ALA A 19 -6.89 1.38 -4.86
CA ALA A 19 -8.06 1.43 -5.74
C ALA A 19 -8.50 2.87 -6.05
N THR A 20 -8.34 3.80 -5.11
CA THR A 20 -8.61 5.23 -5.31
C THR A 20 -7.50 5.89 -6.13
N LEU A 21 -6.23 5.66 -5.77
CA LEU A 21 -5.07 6.22 -6.47
C LEU A 21 -5.00 5.75 -7.92
N SER A 22 -5.33 4.49 -8.20
CA SER A 22 -5.34 3.94 -9.55
C SER A 22 -6.41 4.57 -10.45
N LYS A 23 -7.57 4.98 -9.90
CA LYS A 23 -8.58 5.76 -10.63
C LYS A 23 -8.05 7.15 -10.98
N LYS A 24 -7.43 7.84 -10.02
CA LYS A 24 -6.77 9.14 -10.24
C LYS A 24 -5.68 9.03 -11.32
N ALA A 25 -4.88 7.97 -11.27
CA ALA A 25 -3.86 7.67 -12.27
C ALA A 25 -4.45 7.41 -13.67
N SER A 26 -5.55 6.67 -13.75
CA SER A 26 -6.25 6.42 -15.02
C SER A 26 -6.80 7.70 -15.63
N ALA A 27 -7.39 8.59 -14.81
CA ALA A 27 -7.83 9.91 -15.25
C ALA A 27 -6.67 10.78 -15.74
N GLN A 28 -5.51 10.72 -15.07
CA GLN A 28 -4.31 11.43 -15.52
C GLN A 28 -3.82 10.92 -16.88
N CYS A 29 -3.84 9.59 -17.12
CA CYS A 29 -3.51 9.05 -18.44
C CYS A 29 -4.37 9.67 -19.55
N GLN A 30 -5.67 9.85 -19.31
CA GLN A 30 -6.57 10.47 -20.28
C GLN A 30 -6.29 11.96 -20.47
N ALA A 31 -6.01 12.69 -19.38
CA ALA A 31 -5.62 14.09 -19.45
C ALA A 31 -4.32 14.30 -20.23
N ASP A 32 -3.40 13.34 -20.16
CA ASP A 32 -2.14 13.32 -20.91
C ASP A 32 -2.32 12.82 -22.38
N GLY A 33 -3.56 12.62 -22.84
CA GLY A 33 -3.86 12.14 -24.20
C GLY A 33 -3.56 10.67 -24.45
N LYS A 34 -3.39 9.86 -23.39
CA LYS A 34 -3.11 8.42 -23.46
C LYS A 34 -4.36 7.60 -23.18
N GLN A 35 -4.29 6.29 -23.47
CA GLN A 35 -5.35 5.36 -23.09
C GLN A 35 -5.44 5.24 -21.56
N ALA A 36 -6.67 5.23 -21.04
CA ALA A 36 -6.94 4.99 -19.63
C ALA A 36 -6.39 3.62 -19.18
N ILE A 37 -6.11 3.49 -17.90
CA ILE A 37 -5.78 2.20 -17.28
C ILE A 37 -7.06 1.35 -17.26
N GLU A 38 -6.99 0.12 -17.76
CA GLU A 38 -8.10 -0.85 -17.69
C GLU A 38 -8.10 -1.52 -16.31
N LEU A 39 -8.70 -0.83 -15.33
CA LEU A 39 -8.75 -1.30 -13.94
C LEU A 39 -9.63 -2.54 -13.80
N LYS A 40 -9.09 -3.59 -13.16
CA LYS A 40 -9.80 -4.81 -12.79
C LYS A 40 -9.90 -4.89 -11.27
N ASN A 41 -11.11 -4.77 -10.76
CA ASN A 41 -11.39 -4.83 -9.34
C ASN A 41 -11.45 -6.29 -8.88
N TYR A 42 -10.68 -6.60 -7.85
CA TYR A 42 -10.68 -7.90 -7.17
C TYR A 42 -11.14 -7.73 -5.72
N PRO A 43 -11.77 -8.76 -5.12
CA PRO A 43 -12.25 -8.70 -3.74
C PRO A 43 -11.12 -8.54 -2.72
N SER A 44 -9.88 -8.91 -3.07
CA SER A 44 -8.69 -8.71 -2.25
C SER A 44 -7.43 -8.67 -3.12
N VAL A 45 -6.32 -8.17 -2.56
CA VAL A 45 -5.00 -8.23 -3.21
C VAL A 45 -4.57 -9.68 -3.44
N SER A 46 -4.84 -10.59 -2.51
CA SER A 46 -4.53 -12.02 -2.68
C SER A 46 -5.26 -12.64 -3.88
N ALA A 47 -6.53 -12.27 -4.10
CA ALA A 47 -7.28 -12.72 -5.27
C ALA A 47 -6.71 -12.14 -6.58
N ALA A 48 -6.25 -10.89 -6.56
CA ALA A 48 -5.56 -10.27 -7.70
C ALA A 48 -4.25 -10.99 -8.03
N VAL A 49 -3.44 -11.33 -7.02
CA VAL A 49 -2.18 -12.07 -7.20
C VAL A 49 -2.42 -13.49 -7.69
N LEU A 50 -3.48 -14.17 -7.24
CA LEU A 50 -3.87 -15.45 -7.83
C LEU A 50 -4.20 -15.33 -9.32
N GLY A 51 -4.89 -14.25 -9.71
CA GLY A 51 -5.12 -13.93 -11.12
C GLY A 51 -3.84 -13.69 -11.90
N LEU A 52 -2.83 -13.07 -11.28
CA LEU A 52 -1.51 -12.83 -11.87
C LEU A 52 -0.74 -14.15 -12.06
N SER A 53 -0.73 -15.02 -11.05
CA SER A 53 -0.10 -16.35 -11.13
C SER A 53 -0.73 -17.22 -12.21
N ALA A 54 -2.06 -17.13 -12.37
CA ALA A 54 -2.82 -17.82 -13.41
C ALA A 54 -2.75 -17.13 -14.78
N GLN A 55 -1.90 -16.10 -14.95
CA GLN A 55 -1.73 -15.32 -16.19
C GLN A 55 -3.02 -14.68 -16.74
N ARG A 56 -4.03 -14.49 -15.88
CA ARG A 56 -5.31 -13.83 -16.25
C ARG A 56 -5.20 -12.30 -16.23
N ILE A 57 -4.23 -11.76 -15.51
CA ILE A 57 -3.87 -10.35 -15.47
C ILE A 57 -2.36 -10.19 -15.62
N GLY A 58 -1.90 -9.11 -16.25
CA GLY A 58 -0.46 -8.84 -16.41
C GLY A 58 0.15 -7.98 -15.30
N TYR A 59 -0.67 -7.26 -14.54
CA TYR A 59 -0.21 -6.30 -13.54
C TYR A 59 -1.13 -6.32 -12.33
N VAL A 60 -0.55 -6.31 -11.14
CA VAL A 60 -1.25 -6.06 -9.87
C VAL A 60 -0.64 -4.83 -9.25
N TRP A 61 -1.46 -3.82 -8.96
CA TRP A 61 -1.02 -2.64 -8.22
C TRP A 61 -1.40 -2.80 -6.75
N THR A 62 -0.39 -2.84 -5.89
CA THR A 62 -0.50 -2.94 -4.43
C THR A 62 0.60 -2.09 -3.78
N ASP A 63 0.63 -2.02 -2.46
CA ASP A 63 1.69 -1.32 -1.72
C ASP A 63 3.06 -2.01 -1.92
N SER A 64 4.13 -1.25 -1.70
CA SER A 64 5.50 -1.69 -1.99
C SER A 64 5.93 -2.92 -1.18
N VAL A 65 5.45 -3.05 0.06
CA VAL A 65 5.75 -4.18 0.94
C VAL A 65 5.08 -5.45 0.42
N SER A 66 3.79 -5.36 0.09
CA SER A 66 3.04 -6.44 -0.54
C SER A 66 3.69 -6.84 -1.86
N ALA A 67 4.03 -5.89 -2.73
CA ALA A 67 4.65 -6.17 -4.03
C ALA A 67 6.01 -6.87 -3.88
N ALA A 68 6.88 -6.38 -2.99
CA ALA A 68 8.18 -6.98 -2.72
C ALA A 68 8.04 -8.40 -2.14
N THR A 69 7.17 -8.58 -1.15
CA THR A 69 6.92 -9.89 -0.52
C THR A 69 6.40 -10.91 -1.54
N GLN A 70 5.48 -10.51 -2.40
CA GLN A 70 4.93 -11.41 -3.41
C GLN A 70 5.96 -11.74 -4.49
N ALA A 71 6.82 -10.79 -4.89
CA ALA A 71 7.93 -11.05 -5.80
C ALA A 71 8.94 -12.03 -5.20
N GLU A 72 9.36 -11.82 -3.95
CA GLU A 72 10.28 -12.71 -3.23
C GLU A 72 9.74 -14.15 -3.16
N LYS A 73 8.46 -14.31 -2.80
CA LYS A 73 7.81 -15.63 -2.67
C LYS A 73 7.46 -16.29 -4.00
N SER A 74 7.61 -15.59 -5.11
CA SER A 74 7.18 -16.07 -6.43
C SER A 74 8.19 -17.00 -7.12
N ASN A 75 9.37 -17.22 -6.53
CA ASN A 75 10.48 -17.95 -7.15
C ASN A 75 10.81 -17.42 -8.57
N GLY A 76 10.76 -16.10 -8.74
CA GLY A 76 11.05 -15.42 -10.01
C GLY A 76 9.88 -15.32 -10.99
N GLN A 77 8.68 -15.82 -10.63
CA GLN A 77 7.49 -15.66 -11.47
C GLN A 77 7.03 -14.20 -11.55
N PHE A 78 7.24 -13.41 -10.50
CA PHE A 78 6.86 -12.00 -10.44
C PHE A 78 8.06 -11.10 -10.23
N VAL A 79 7.99 -9.91 -10.82
CA VAL A 79 8.92 -8.82 -10.58
C VAL A 79 8.17 -7.67 -9.94
N SER A 80 8.68 -7.19 -8.80
CA SER A 80 8.19 -5.96 -8.19
C SER A 80 8.72 -4.77 -8.98
N VAL A 81 7.83 -3.89 -9.43
CA VAL A 81 8.19 -2.64 -10.09
C VAL A 81 7.93 -1.52 -9.10
N SER A 82 8.99 -0.85 -8.66
CA SER A 82 8.91 0.34 -7.80
C SER A 82 9.53 1.53 -8.52
N ASP A 83 8.90 2.70 -8.39
CA ASP A 83 9.31 3.94 -9.03
C ASP A 83 9.41 5.12 -8.04
N GLY A 84 9.35 4.83 -6.74
CA GLY A 84 9.36 5.84 -5.69
C GLY A 84 8.39 5.46 -4.58
N THR A 85 8.85 5.58 -3.35
CA THR A 85 8.05 5.39 -2.14
C THR A 85 7.18 6.61 -1.90
N GLU A 86 5.90 6.56 -2.26
CA GLU A 86 4.90 7.31 -1.51
C GLU A 86 4.70 6.59 -0.18
N ALA A 87 5.55 6.91 0.79
CA ALA A 87 5.35 6.49 2.16
C ALA A 87 4.22 7.34 2.75
N GLU A 88 2.97 6.92 2.54
CA GLU A 88 1.87 7.47 3.32
C GLU A 88 1.93 6.91 4.76
N PRO A 89 1.73 7.76 5.79
CA PRO A 89 1.69 7.29 7.16
C PRO A 89 0.61 6.21 7.33
N SER A 90 1.02 5.01 7.76
CA SER A 90 0.09 3.95 8.12
C SER A 90 -0.42 4.16 9.55
N GLY A 91 -1.74 4.05 9.75
CA GLY A 91 -2.39 4.29 11.03
C GLY A 91 -3.31 3.15 11.47
N ILE A 92 -3.64 3.12 12.76
CA ILE A 92 -4.64 2.21 13.34
C ILE A 92 -5.97 2.96 13.41
N ALA A 93 -7.01 2.39 12.81
CA ALA A 93 -8.33 3.00 12.77
C ALA A 93 -9.14 2.68 14.05
N PHE A 94 -9.82 3.69 14.58
CA PHE A 94 -10.74 3.57 15.71
C PHE A 94 -12.09 4.23 15.35
N PRO A 95 -13.21 3.83 15.98
CA PRO A 95 -14.45 4.60 15.94
C PRO A 95 -14.20 6.06 16.35
N LYS A 96 -14.90 7.01 15.71
CA LYS A 96 -14.66 8.46 15.90
C LYS A 96 -14.87 8.91 17.35
N ASP A 97 -15.78 8.26 18.06
CA ASP A 97 -16.14 8.50 19.46
C ASP A 97 -15.25 7.76 20.47
N ALA A 98 -14.44 6.79 20.03
CA ALA A 98 -13.55 6.00 20.89
C ALA A 98 -12.24 6.73 21.25
N THR A 99 -12.35 8.00 21.66
CA THR A 99 -11.20 8.90 21.94
C THR A 99 -10.30 8.41 23.07
N GLY A 100 -10.87 7.76 24.09
CA GLY A 100 -10.10 7.14 25.17
C GLY A 100 -9.23 5.98 24.68
N LEU A 101 -9.78 5.14 23.79
CA LEU A 101 -9.07 4.00 23.22
C LEU A 101 -7.95 4.44 22.28
N SER A 102 -8.22 5.39 21.39
CA SER A 102 -7.20 5.92 20.47
C SER A 102 -6.06 6.61 21.23
N SER A 103 -6.37 7.32 22.33
CA SER A 103 -5.37 7.93 23.20
C SER A 103 -4.48 6.91 23.93
N ALA A 104 -5.09 5.84 24.46
CA ALA A 104 -4.34 4.77 25.10
C ALA A 104 -3.42 4.04 24.12
N PHE A 105 -3.90 3.74 22.91
CA PHE A 105 -3.08 3.15 21.85
C PHE A 105 -1.95 4.06 21.40
N ARG A 106 -2.20 5.38 21.26
CA ARG A 106 -1.15 6.36 20.95
C ARG A 106 -0.04 6.31 22.00
N ALA A 107 -0.39 6.32 23.29
CA ALA A 107 0.58 6.29 24.38
C ALA A 107 1.39 4.97 24.39
N GLY A 108 0.72 3.83 24.20
CA GLY A 108 1.39 2.53 24.11
C GLY A 108 2.34 2.44 22.91
N LEU A 109 1.91 2.94 21.75
CA LEU A 109 2.76 3.00 20.55
C LEU A 109 3.98 3.90 20.77
N GLN A 110 3.81 5.07 21.40
CA GLN A 110 4.94 5.94 21.74
C GLN A 110 5.92 5.24 22.68
N ALA A 111 5.44 4.55 23.72
CA ALA A 111 6.31 3.85 24.65
C ALA A 111 7.19 2.78 23.97
N ILE A 112 6.66 2.05 22.97
CA ILE A 112 7.44 1.05 22.21
C ILE A 112 8.35 1.68 21.15
N ILE A 113 8.04 2.90 20.69
CA ILE A 113 8.96 3.69 19.87
C ILE A 113 10.16 4.11 20.72
N ASP A 114 9.91 4.72 21.88
CA ASP A 114 10.93 5.28 22.78
C ASP A 114 11.89 4.20 23.30
N ASN A 115 11.39 3.00 23.61
CA ASN A 115 12.22 1.90 24.11
C ASN A 115 12.86 1.03 22.99
N GLY A 116 12.70 1.43 21.72
CA GLY A 116 13.30 0.77 20.56
C GLY A 116 12.67 -0.55 20.14
N THR A 117 11.62 -1.03 20.82
CA THR A 117 10.90 -2.26 20.45
C THR A 117 10.30 -2.14 19.05
N TYR A 118 9.69 -1.00 18.74
CA TYR A 118 9.13 -0.71 17.41
C TYR A 118 10.17 -0.90 16.31
N ARG A 119 11.38 -0.33 16.48
CA ARG A 119 12.46 -0.44 15.48
C ARG A 119 12.93 -1.88 15.29
N ARG A 120 13.00 -2.68 16.36
CA ARG A 120 13.34 -4.12 16.27
C ARG A 120 12.28 -4.89 15.49
N ILE A 121 10.99 -4.59 15.71
CA ILE A 121 9.90 -5.21 14.95
C ILE A 121 10.00 -4.83 13.47
N LEU A 122 10.18 -3.55 13.14
CA LEU A 122 10.33 -3.12 11.75
C LEU A 122 11.53 -3.78 11.07
N ALA A 123 12.67 -3.91 11.75
CA ALA A 123 13.84 -4.58 11.23
C ALA A 123 13.58 -6.05 10.88
N LYS A 124 12.84 -6.77 11.73
CA LYS A 124 12.45 -8.16 11.49
C LYS A 124 11.64 -8.32 10.18
N TYR A 125 10.87 -7.31 9.79
CA TYR A 125 10.03 -7.33 8.60
C TYR A 125 10.59 -6.52 7.42
N GLY A 126 11.81 -5.97 7.53
CA GLY A 126 12.39 -5.14 6.47
C GLY A 126 11.70 -3.78 6.25
N LEU A 127 10.99 -3.27 7.27
CA LEU A 127 10.14 -2.07 7.18
C LEU A 127 10.75 -0.81 7.81
N THR A 128 12.06 -0.80 8.06
CA THR A 128 12.73 0.29 8.78
C THR A 128 12.67 1.63 8.05
N SER A 129 12.49 1.64 6.72
CA SER A 129 12.33 2.86 5.93
C SER A 129 11.02 3.61 6.20
N GLY A 130 9.99 2.93 6.72
CA GLY A 130 8.70 3.51 7.10
C GLY A 130 8.60 3.89 8.58
N ALA A 131 9.71 3.91 9.32
CA ALA A 131 9.70 4.17 10.75
C ALA A 131 9.30 5.62 11.07
N VAL A 132 8.38 5.79 12.02
CA VAL A 132 8.07 7.09 12.62
C VAL A 132 8.77 7.24 13.98
N THR A 133 9.07 8.49 14.36
CA THR A 133 9.66 8.83 15.67
C THR A 133 8.62 9.25 16.70
N LYS A 134 7.39 9.52 16.27
CA LYS A 134 6.30 9.98 17.13
C LYS A 134 4.98 9.34 16.73
N ALA A 135 4.21 8.88 17.71
CA ALA A 135 2.86 8.39 17.52
C ALA A 135 1.86 9.57 17.56
N GLU A 136 1.07 9.73 16.50
CA GLU A 136 0.10 10.82 16.38
C GLU A 136 -1.31 10.28 16.11
N VAL A 137 -2.32 11.03 16.57
CA VAL A 137 -3.72 10.78 16.19
C VAL A 137 -4.01 11.70 15.00
N ASN A 138 -4.46 11.13 13.88
CA ASN A 138 -4.70 11.85 12.64
C ASN A 138 -3.45 12.58 12.09
N GLY A 139 -2.26 11.98 12.22
CA GLY A 139 -0.98 12.58 11.75
C GLY A 139 -0.81 12.65 10.23
N ALA A 140 -1.69 12.00 9.45
CA ALA A 140 -1.66 12.03 7.98
C ALA A 140 -2.42 13.24 7.38
N VAL A 141 -3.03 14.09 8.22
CA VAL A 141 -3.91 15.19 7.78
C VAL A 141 -3.21 16.56 7.88
N GLY A 142 -1.87 16.57 7.90
CA GLY A 142 -1.02 17.76 8.00
C GLY A 142 -0.30 18.09 6.70
#